data_AF-A0A7V9UT45-F1
#
_entry.id   AF-A0A7V9UT45-F1
#
_cell.length_a   1.000
_cell.length_b   1.000
_cell.length_c   1.000
_cell.angle_alpha   90.00
_cell.angle_beta   90.00
_cell.angle_gamma   90.00
#
_symmetry.space_group_name_H-M   'P 1'
#
loop_
_entity.id
_entity.type
_entity.pdbx_description
1 polymer ?
#
loop_
_entity_poly.entity_id
_entity_poly.type
_entity_poly.pdbx_seq_one_letter_code
_entity_poly.pdbx_strand_id
1 'polypeptide(L)'
;MNDLNGLIKETDKRIAEIEKQLGGIEQRISTQKRVIPNQDSVERFNTMLVELRNRRTQLLAKFQPEDRLVKEVDEQIRTAAEALAKASQTTYSEQASDINPLRQSLEGELTRAKVDQIGRSALRDNLTKQVSLYKEQLAKLAGATTRHNDLERQVKQADESHQLYALKQEESSISDELDKQKISNVSIAELPTVPRVPFKTNRLLTALMGLGMGLLLGFGCAVTAEFFRESVHTPRELELLTGLPVLATIPVSSTNERRMSFKSRPQSEDDFPIPDEDEYEDEDEDEEYVVEFINTRNQAVYSRNRSPLS
;
A
#
# COMPACT_ATOMS: atom_id res chain seq x y z
N MET A 1 13.64 12.28 -13.55
CA MET A 1 13.75 11.05 -12.73
C MET A 1 14.71 10.03 -13.32
N ASN A 2 14.54 9.64 -14.59
CA ASN A 2 15.41 8.63 -15.23
C ASN A 2 16.88 9.05 -15.27
N ASP A 3 17.16 10.31 -15.58
CA ASP A 3 18.54 10.81 -15.61
C ASP A 3 19.21 10.78 -14.24
N LEU A 4 18.48 11.19 -13.19
CA LEU A 4 18.99 11.16 -11.81
C LEU A 4 19.24 9.73 -11.31
N ASN A 5 18.36 8.78 -11.66
CA ASN A 5 18.57 7.36 -11.37
C ASN A 5 19.77 6.80 -12.14
N GLY A 6 19.99 7.24 -13.39
CA GLY A 6 21.16 6.90 -14.18
C GLY A 6 22.45 7.39 -13.52
N LEU A 7 22.47 8.65 -13.08
CA LEU A 7 23.59 9.27 -12.39
C LEU A 7 23.90 8.60 -11.04
N ILE A 8 22.89 8.18 -10.28
CA ILE A 8 23.10 7.42 -9.04
C ILE A 8 23.76 6.08 -9.35
N LYS A 9 23.23 5.33 -10.33
CA LYS A 9 23.82 4.04 -10.75
C LYS A 9 25.26 4.18 -11.26
N GLU A 10 25.56 5.27 -11.96
CA GLU A 10 26.92 5.59 -12.39
C GLU A 10 27.85 5.83 -11.20
N THR A 11 27.41 6.63 -10.23
CA THR A 11 28.17 6.86 -8.99
C THR A 11 28.36 5.57 -8.19
N ASP A 12 27.35 4.70 -8.11
CA ASP A 12 27.44 3.40 -7.43
C ASP A 12 28.52 2.50 -8.07
N LYS A 13 28.55 2.44 -9.40
CA LYS A 13 29.60 1.71 -10.13
C LYS A 13 30.98 2.29 -9.87
N ARG A 14 31.10 3.62 -9.85
CA ARG A 14 32.37 4.29 -9.56
C ARG A 14 32.85 4.01 -8.14
N ILE A 15 31.95 4.05 -7.15
CA ILE A 15 32.25 3.68 -5.75
C ILE A 15 32.78 2.24 -5.69
N ALA A 16 32.07 1.29 -6.31
CA ALA A 16 32.47 -0.11 -6.31
C ALA A 16 33.84 -0.34 -6.95
N GLU A 17 34.14 0.38 -8.05
CA GLU A 17 35.44 0.30 -8.71
C GLU A 17 36.57 0.88 -7.82
N ILE A 18 36.35 2.03 -7.17
CA ILE A 18 37.34 2.61 -6.25
C ILE A 18 37.57 1.69 -5.04
N GLU A 19 36.52 1.09 -4.48
CA GLU A 19 36.65 0.13 -3.37
C GLU A 19 37.45 -1.11 -3.78
N LYS A 20 37.23 -1.62 -4.99
CA LYS A 20 38.01 -2.72 -5.56
C LYS A 20 39.49 -2.34 -5.71
N GLN A 21 39.78 -1.13 -6.22
CA GLN A 21 41.15 -0.63 -6.36
C GLN A 21 41.83 -0.46 -5.01
N LEU A 22 41.14 0.09 -4.01
CA LEU A 22 41.65 0.23 -2.65
C LEU A 22 41.97 -1.11 -1.98
N GLY A 23 41.22 -2.18 -2.30
CA GLY A 23 41.49 -3.53 -1.80
C GLY A 23 42.80 -4.13 -2.30
N GLY A 24 43.34 -3.66 -3.43
CA GLY A 24 44.60 -4.11 -4.01
C GLY A 24 45.82 -3.26 -3.64
N ILE A 25 45.66 -2.17 -2.89
CA ILE A 25 46.72 -1.20 -2.61
C ILE A 25 47.11 -1.24 -1.13
N GLU A 26 48.40 -1.43 -0.85
CA GLU A 26 48.94 -1.43 0.51
C GLU A 26 48.80 -0.06 1.21
N GLN A 27 48.57 -0.10 2.52
CA GLN A 27 48.38 1.11 3.34
C GLN A 27 49.64 1.97 3.44
N ARG A 28 50.80 1.33 3.51
CA ARG A 28 52.10 1.97 3.61
C ARG A 28 53.01 1.40 2.54
N ILE A 29 53.85 2.25 1.97
CA ILE A 29 54.88 1.84 1.01
C ILE A 29 56.26 2.20 1.58
N SER A 30 57.26 1.36 1.34
CA SER A 30 58.63 1.70 1.71
C SER A 30 59.16 2.75 0.72
N THR A 31 59.35 3.96 1.21
CA THR A 31 59.74 5.11 0.38
C THR A 31 61.26 5.28 0.32
N GLN A 32 61.98 4.83 1.35
CA GLN A 32 63.44 4.96 1.41
C GLN A 32 64.06 3.77 2.13
N LYS A 33 65.10 3.19 1.50
CA LYS A 33 66.01 2.23 2.13
C LYS A 33 67.35 2.92 2.33
N ARG A 34 67.60 3.39 3.55
CA ARG A 34 68.87 4.04 3.91
C ARG A 34 69.85 2.98 4.41
N VAL A 35 70.97 2.89 3.73
CA VAL A 35 72.07 2.00 4.08
C VAL A 35 73.03 2.81 4.96
N ILE A 36 73.12 2.47 6.25
CA ILE A 36 73.92 3.17 7.25
C ILE A 36 75.22 2.36 7.47
N PRO A 37 76.38 2.90 7.10
CA PRO A 37 77.67 2.27 7.41
C PRO A 37 77.91 2.27 8.92
N ASN A 38 78.51 1.21 9.44
CA ASN A 38 78.85 1.09 10.86
C ASN A 38 80.09 1.93 11.25
N GLN A 39 80.01 3.24 11.07
CA GLN A 39 81.14 4.18 11.23
C GLN A 39 81.69 4.20 12.66
N ASP A 40 80.82 4.20 13.68
CA ASP A 40 81.23 4.26 15.09
C ASP A 40 82.09 3.06 15.51
N SER A 41 81.70 1.85 15.08
CA SER A 41 82.48 0.65 15.39
C SER A 41 83.82 0.67 14.65
N VAL A 42 83.83 1.12 13.39
CA VAL A 42 85.04 1.24 12.58
C VAL A 42 86.04 2.23 13.20
N GLU A 43 85.57 3.39 13.70
CA GLU A 43 86.42 4.38 14.37
C GLU A 43 87.00 3.84 15.68
N ARG A 44 86.19 3.18 16.52
CA ARG A 44 86.65 2.56 17.78
C ARG A 44 87.71 1.50 17.54
N PHE A 45 87.51 0.60 16.57
CA PHE A 45 88.49 -0.44 16.25
C PHE A 45 89.77 0.14 15.63
N ASN A 46 89.68 1.22 14.84
CA ASN A 46 90.86 1.93 14.35
C ASN A 46 91.70 2.53 15.50
N THR A 47 91.05 3.20 16.46
CA THR A 47 91.73 3.77 17.64
C THR A 47 92.41 2.68 18.46
N MET A 48 91.72 1.58 18.73
CA MET A 48 92.29 0.43 19.45
C MET A 48 93.49 -0.18 18.70
N LEU A 49 93.41 -0.27 17.37
CA LEU A 49 94.50 -0.79 16.55
C LEU A 49 95.73 0.11 16.59
N VAL A 50 95.56 1.43 16.59
CA VAL A 50 96.65 2.40 16.74
C VAL A 50 97.30 2.29 18.12
N GLU A 51 96.50 2.18 19.19
CA GLU A 51 97.00 2.02 20.56
C GLU A 51 97.81 0.73 20.71
N LEU A 52 97.30 -0.40 20.21
CA LEU A 52 98.00 -1.69 20.24
C LEU A 52 99.30 -1.65 19.42
N ARG A 53 99.31 -1.01 18.26
CA ARG A 53 100.53 -0.81 17.45
C ARG A 53 101.57 0.04 18.19
N ASN A 54 101.14 1.10 18.89
CA ASN A 54 102.05 1.91 19.70
C ASN A 54 102.62 1.12 20.89
N ARG A 55 101.78 0.32 21.56
CA ARG A 55 102.19 -0.58 22.64
C ARG A 55 103.20 -1.61 22.16
N ARG A 56 102.97 -2.19 20.97
CA ARG A 56 103.92 -3.09 20.31
C ARG A 56 105.28 -2.43 20.10
N THR A 57 105.31 -1.22 19.55
CA THR A 57 106.54 -0.46 19.32
C THR A 57 107.30 -0.20 20.63
N GLN A 58 106.59 0.13 21.72
CA GLN A 58 107.21 0.33 23.03
C GLN A 58 107.78 -0.98 23.62
N LEU A 59 107.10 -2.11 23.41
CA LEU A 59 107.62 -3.42 23.83
C LEU A 59 108.84 -3.82 23.02
N LEU A 60 108.85 -3.59 21.71
CA LEU A 60 110.00 -3.88 20.83
C LEU A 60 111.24 -3.05 21.14
N ALA A 61 111.09 -1.90 21.81
CA ALA A 61 112.22 -1.12 22.30
C ALA A 61 112.93 -1.78 23.50
N LYS A 62 112.28 -2.73 24.20
CA LYS A 62 112.77 -3.34 25.45
C LYS A 62 112.86 -4.88 25.39
N PHE A 63 112.15 -5.51 24.48
CA PHE A 63 112.02 -6.96 24.33
C PHE A 63 112.29 -7.38 22.88
N GLN A 64 112.73 -8.62 22.69
CA GLN A 64 112.90 -9.16 21.34
C GLN A 64 111.54 -9.47 20.69
N PRO A 65 111.45 -9.48 19.35
CA PRO A 65 110.20 -9.79 18.63
C PRO A 65 109.55 -11.13 19.01
N GLU A 66 110.35 -12.10 19.48
CA GLU A 66 109.88 -13.44 19.84
C GLU A 66 109.40 -13.59 21.29
N ASP A 67 109.50 -12.53 22.10
CA ASP A 67 109.06 -12.54 23.49
C ASP A 67 107.53 -12.72 23.59
N ARG A 68 107.08 -13.43 24.64
CA ARG A 68 105.67 -13.72 24.91
C ARG A 68 104.82 -12.45 24.94
N LEU A 69 105.34 -11.37 25.51
CA LEU A 69 104.62 -10.09 25.62
C LEU A 69 104.39 -9.42 24.25
N VAL A 70 105.32 -9.57 23.31
CA VAL A 70 105.17 -9.03 21.94
C VAL A 70 104.18 -9.88 21.15
N LYS A 71 104.26 -11.22 21.26
CA LYS A 71 103.33 -12.15 20.63
C LYS A 71 101.88 -11.94 21.09
N GLU A 72 101.67 -11.71 22.38
CA GLU A 72 100.34 -11.42 22.93
C GLU A 72 99.74 -10.14 22.30
N VAL A 73 100.54 -9.08 22.15
CA VAL A 73 100.09 -7.85 21.50
C VAL A 73 99.88 -8.04 20.00
N ASP A 74 100.70 -8.87 19.33
CA ASP A 74 100.50 -9.20 17.91
C ASP A 74 99.19 -9.97 17.66
N GLU A 75 98.84 -10.89 18.55
CA GLU A 75 97.54 -11.58 18.53
C GLU A 75 96.37 -10.62 18.78
N GLN A 76 96.52 -9.66 19.69
CA GLN A 76 95.53 -8.60 19.91
C GLN A 76 95.37 -7.70 18.68
N ILE A 77 96.46 -7.34 17.99
CA ILE A 77 96.44 -6.57 16.74
C ILE A 77 95.71 -7.36 15.65
N ARG A 78 95.97 -8.66 15.50
CA ARG A 78 95.28 -9.51 14.52
C ARG A 78 93.78 -9.54 14.79
N THR A 79 93.39 -9.79 16.03
CA THR A 79 91.98 -9.86 16.45
C THR A 79 91.26 -8.53 16.23
N ALA A 80 91.89 -7.41 16.58
CA ALA A 80 91.35 -6.08 16.35
C ALA A 80 91.23 -5.74 14.86
N ALA A 81 92.21 -6.14 14.03
CA ALA A 81 92.16 -5.95 12.58
C ALA A 81 91.04 -6.78 11.91
N GLU A 82 90.82 -8.01 12.38
CA GLU A 82 89.70 -8.85 11.92
C GLU A 82 88.35 -8.29 12.35
N ALA A 83 88.23 -7.80 13.58
CA ALA A 83 87.01 -7.14 14.07
C ALA A 83 86.71 -5.85 13.27
N LEU A 84 87.74 -5.08 12.93
CA LEU A 84 87.64 -3.91 12.04
C LEU A 84 87.17 -4.31 10.63
N ALA A 85 87.73 -5.38 10.07
CA ALA A 85 87.33 -5.89 8.75
C ALA A 85 85.86 -6.37 8.73
N LYS A 86 85.39 -7.01 9.81
CA LYS A 86 83.98 -7.39 9.96
C LYS A 86 83.08 -6.17 10.16
N ALA A 87 83.47 -5.25 11.03
CA ALA A 87 82.69 -4.04 11.31
C ALA A 87 82.54 -3.13 10.08
N SER A 88 83.58 -3.06 9.23
CA SER A 88 83.55 -2.29 7.98
C SER A 88 82.70 -2.94 6.88
N GLN A 89 82.46 -4.25 6.95
CA GLN A 89 81.56 -4.96 6.02
C GLN A 89 80.10 -4.98 6.53
N THR A 90 79.88 -4.92 7.85
CA THR A 90 78.54 -4.85 8.43
C THR A 90 77.89 -3.52 8.09
N THR A 91 76.78 -3.59 7.35
CA THR A 91 75.98 -2.41 6.99
C THR A 91 74.56 -2.61 7.46
N TYR A 92 73.98 -1.60 8.11
CA TYR A 92 72.59 -1.64 8.55
C TYR A 92 71.71 -1.02 7.47
N SER A 93 70.52 -1.59 7.28
CA SER A 93 69.50 -1.01 6.40
C SER A 93 68.33 -0.55 7.25
N GLU A 94 68.06 0.74 7.24
CA GLU A 94 66.82 1.31 7.78
C GLU A 94 65.83 1.47 6.62
N GLN A 95 64.62 0.92 6.79
CA GLN A 95 63.53 1.10 5.84
C GLN A 95 62.51 2.06 6.46
N ALA A 96 62.41 3.27 5.90
CA ALA A 96 61.31 4.16 6.22
C ALA A 96 60.07 3.71 5.43
N SER A 97 58.93 3.61 6.12
CA SER A 97 57.64 3.43 5.47
C SER A 97 56.82 4.70 5.63
N ASP A 98 56.16 5.11 4.55
CA ASP A 98 55.25 6.25 4.56
C ASP A 98 53.85 5.80 4.12
N ILE A 99 52.85 6.64 4.37
CA ILE A 99 51.48 6.45 3.89
C ILE A 99 51.51 6.41 2.37
N ASN A 100 50.78 5.46 1.77
CA ASN A 100 50.67 5.39 0.33
C ASN A 100 49.85 6.59 -0.20
N PRO A 101 50.45 7.54 -0.93
CA PRO A 101 49.74 8.74 -1.39
C PRO A 101 48.64 8.40 -2.41
N LEU A 102 48.81 7.33 -3.20
CA LEU A 102 47.78 6.85 -4.13
C LEU A 102 46.56 6.37 -3.36
N ARG A 103 46.76 5.59 -2.28
CA ARG A 103 45.66 5.11 -1.44
C ARG A 103 44.91 6.27 -0.79
N GLN A 104 45.63 7.25 -0.25
CA GLN A 104 45.02 8.44 0.36
C GLN A 104 44.19 9.24 -0.66
N SER A 105 44.67 9.36 -1.90
CA SER A 105 43.91 10.02 -2.97
C SER A 105 42.60 9.29 -3.31
N LEU A 106 42.66 7.95 -3.41
CA LEU A 106 41.49 7.11 -3.69
C LEU A 106 40.48 7.09 -2.53
N GLU A 107 40.95 7.09 -1.28
CA GLU A 107 40.07 7.24 -0.10
C GLU A 107 39.33 8.60 -0.12
N GLY A 108 40.02 9.67 -0.54
CA GLY A 108 39.42 10.98 -0.75
C GLY A 108 38.38 10.99 -1.87
N GLU A 109 38.66 10.33 -3.00
CA GLU A 109 37.70 10.18 -4.10
C GLU A 109 36.48 9.35 -3.71
N LEU A 110 36.69 8.24 -2.98
CA LEU A 110 35.62 7.41 -2.46
C LEU A 110 34.68 8.21 -1.57
N THR A 111 35.25 9.02 -0.67
CA THR A 111 34.48 9.85 0.25
C THR A 111 33.62 10.86 -0.52
N ARG A 112 34.20 11.54 -1.52
CA ARG A 112 33.45 12.47 -2.39
C ARG A 112 32.33 11.75 -3.16
N ALA A 113 32.64 10.61 -3.78
CA ALA A 113 31.66 9.84 -4.53
C ALA A 113 30.49 9.36 -3.64
N LYS A 114 30.76 8.93 -2.40
CA LYS A 114 29.73 8.54 -1.43
C LYS A 114 28.84 9.73 -1.03
N VAL A 115 29.42 10.90 -0.79
CA VAL A 115 28.64 12.11 -0.48
C VAL A 115 27.74 12.50 -1.67
N ASP A 116 28.27 12.44 -2.89
CA ASP A 116 27.50 12.72 -4.11
C ASP A 116 26.33 11.74 -4.27
N GLN A 117 26.57 10.45 -4.04
CA GLN A 117 25.55 9.41 -4.10
C GLN A 117 24.41 9.67 -3.10
N ILE A 118 24.76 9.97 -1.84
CA ILE A 118 23.79 10.29 -0.77
C ILE A 118 22.98 11.53 -1.14
N GLY A 119 23.64 12.60 -1.59
CA GLY A 119 22.98 13.84 -1.99
C GLY A 119 22.00 13.64 -3.15
N ARG A 120 22.42 12.92 -4.20
CA ARG A 120 21.56 12.57 -5.35
C ARG A 120 20.39 11.68 -4.95
N SER A 121 20.62 10.70 -4.07
CA SER A 121 19.57 9.83 -3.55
C SER A 121 18.51 10.62 -2.79
N ALA A 122 18.93 11.51 -1.89
CA ALA A 122 18.04 12.36 -1.10
C ALA A 122 17.23 13.30 -2.00
N LEU A 123 17.86 13.90 -3.01
CA LEU A 123 17.18 14.73 -4.01
C LEU A 123 16.11 13.94 -4.76
N ARG A 124 16.45 12.73 -5.21
CA ARG A 124 15.51 11.82 -5.90
C ARG A 124 14.32 11.49 -5.02
N ASP A 125 14.53 11.21 -3.74
CA ASP A 125 13.45 10.89 -2.80
C ASP A 125 12.54 12.10 -2.55
N ASN A 126 13.13 13.29 -2.38
CA ASN A 126 12.37 14.52 -2.22
C ASN A 126 11.51 14.82 -3.45
N LEU A 127 12.09 14.77 -4.66
CA LEU A 127 11.36 14.96 -5.90
C LEU A 127 10.26 13.90 -6.08
N THR A 128 10.49 12.65 -5.66
CA THR A 128 9.49 11.59 -5.77
C THR A 128 8.27 11.92 -4.91
N LYS A 129 8.51 12.39 -3.68
CA LYS A 129 7.45 12.82 -2.75
C LYS A 129 6.66 14.02 -3.30
N GLN A 130 7.36 15.00 -3.89
CA GLN A 130 6.69 16.14 -4.53
C GLN A 130 5.80 15.70 -5.70
N VAL A 131 6.33 14.84 -6.58
CA VAL A 131 5.57 14.32 -7.72
C VAL A 131 4.35 13.51 -7.26
N SER A 132 4.47 12.68 -6.22
CA SER A 132 3.31 11.96 -5.68
C SER A 132 2.25 12.91 -5.11
N LEU A 133 2.68 13.95 -4.39
CA LEU A 133 1.78 14.95 -3.82
C LEU A 133 1.04 15.72 -4.92
N TYR A 134 1.75 16.16 -5.96
CA TYR A 134 1.11 16.84 -7.09
C TYR A 134 0.16 15.93 -7.88
N LYS A 135 0.49 14.64 -8.03
CA LYS A 135 -0.43 13.67 -8.65
C LYS A 135 -1.70 13.49 -7.83
N GLU A 136 -1.60 13.44 -6.51
CA GLU A 136 -2.76 13.34 -5.63
C GLU A 136 -3.63 14.61 -5.72
N GLN A 137 -3.01 15.79 -5.70
CA GLN A 137 -3.72 17.06 -5.89
C GLN A 137 -4.42 17.14 -7.24
N LEU A 138 -3.75 16.70 -8.32
CA LEU A 138 -4.34 16.66 -9.65
C LEU A 138 -5.53 15.71 -9.73
N ALA A 139 -5.45 14.54 -9.09
CA ALA A 139 -6.55 13.59 -9.03
C ALA A 139 -7.75 14.18 -8.25
N LYS A 140 -7.51 14.86 -7.13
CA LYS A 140 -8.56 15.57 -6.37
C LYS A 140 -9.20 16.67 -7.21
N LEU A 141 -8.39 17.45 -7.94
CA LEU A 141 -8.89 18.51 -8.81
C LEU A 141 -9.74 17.95 -9.94
N ALA A 142 -9.28 16.90 -10.62
CA ALA A 142 -10.05 16.23 -11.68
C ALA A 142 -11.41 15.72 -11.18
N GLY A 143 -11.45 15.13 -9.98
CA GLY A 143 -12.69 14.73 -9.32
C GLY A 143 -13.60 15.93 -9.02
N ALA A 144 -13.05 17.03 -8.50
CA ALA A 144 -13.79 18.25 -8.22
C ALA A 144 -14.35 18.90 -9.50
N THR A 145 -13.59 18.95 -10.60
CA THR A 145 -14.05 19.47 -11.90
C THR A 145 -15.20 18.63 -12.45
N THR A 146 -15.11 17.31 -12.34
CA THR A 146 -16.20 16.41 -12.79
C THR A 146 -17.48 16.68 -12.00
N ARG A 147 -17.37 16.80 -10.67
CA ARG A 147 -18.51 17.12 -9.80
C ARG A 147 -19.08 18.51 -10.07
N HIS A 148 -18.21 19.49 -10.33
CA HIS A 148 -18.62 20.85 -10.68
C HIS A 148 -19.44 20.86 -11.97
N ASN A 149 -18.95 20.22 -13.04
CA ASN A 149 -19.65 20.15 -14.33
C ASN A 149 -21.00 19.41 -14.22
N ASP A 150 -21.07 18.38 -13.36
CA ASP A 150 -22.34 17.68 -13.09
C ASP A 150 -23.34 18.58 -12.37
N LEU A 151 -22.90 19.29 -11.32
CA LEU A 151 -23.74 20.24 -10.60
C LEU A 151 -24.19 21.41 -11.51
N GLU A 152 -23.31 21.92 -12.35
CA GLU A 152 -23.65 22.97 -13.32
C GLU A 152 -24.74 22.50 -14.29
N ARG A 153 -24.64 21.26 -14.80
CA ARG A 153 -25.68 20.64 -15.62
C ARG A 153 -26.99 20.48 -14.85
N GLN A 154 -26.95 20.02 -13.60
CA GLN A 154 -28.15 19.86 -12.77
C GLN A 154 -28.84 21.21 -12.52
N VAL A 155 -28.09 22.26 -12.20
CA VAL A 155 -28.61 23.62 -12.04
C VAL A 155 -29.27 24.10 -13.32
N LYS A 156 -28.62 23.91 -14.47
CA LYS A 156 -29.19 24.27 -15.77
C LYS A 156 -30.49 23.53 -16.07
N GLN A 157 -30.55 22.23 -15.83
CA GLN A 157 -31.76 21.42 -16.01
C GLN A 157 -32.89 21.87 -15.07
N ALA A 158 -32.56 22.19 -13.82
CA ALA A 158 -33.54 22.69 -12.85
C ALA A 158 -34.11 24.06 -13.27
N ASP A 159 -33.26 24.96 -13.78
CA ASP A 159 -33.70 26.27 -14.27
C ASP A 159 -34.59 26.16 -15.52
N GLU A 160 -34.20 25.34 -16.50
CA GLU A 160 -35.02 25.07 -17.69
C GLU A 160 -36.38 24.45 -17.33
N SER A 161 -36.38 23.49 -16.39
CA SER A 161 -37.60 22.86 -15.87
C SER A 161 -38.50 23.88 -15.16
N HIS A 162 -37.92 24.72 -14.29
CA HIS A 162 -38.65 25.76 -13.57
C HIS A 162 -39.30 26.77 -14.53
N GLN A 163 -38.56 27.24 -15.54
CA GLN A 163 -39.10 28.13 -16.57
C GLN A 163 -40.24 27.49 -17.36
N LEU A 164 -40.12 26.21 -17.72
CA LEU A 164 -41.18 25.47 -18.40
C LEU A 164 -42.45 25.36 -17.54
N TYR A 165 -42.32 25.04 -16.25
CA TYR A 165 -43.45 24.96 -15.34
C TYR A 165 -44.11 26.32 -15.12
N ALA A 166 -43.33 27.39 -14.97
CA ALA A 166 -43.87 28.74 -14.86
C ALA A 166 -44.69 29.13 -16.09
N LEU A 167 -44.18 28.84 -17.30
CA LEU A 167 -44.91 29.07 -18.55
C LEU A 167 -46.20 28.25 -18.63
N LYS A 168 -46.15 26.96 -18.25
CA LYS A 168 -47.33 26.08 -18.26
C LYS A 168 -48.40 26.52 -17.24
N GLN A 169 -47.98 27.03 -16.09
CA GLN A 169 -48.88 27.58 -15.09
C GLN A 169 -49.58 28.84 -15.60
N GLU A 170 -48.86 29.72 -16.30
CA GLU A 170 -49.45 30.89 -16.96
C GLU A 170 -50.44 30.48 -18.05
N GLU A 171 -50.06 29.53 -18.92
CA GLU A 171 -50.94 28.97 -19.97
C GLU A 171 -52.22 28.36 -19.38
N SER A 172 -52.11 27.59 -18.29
CA SER A 172 -53.27 27.03 -17.57
C SER A 172 -54.16 28.13 -16.99
N SER A 173 -53.56 29.16 -16.39
CA SER A 173 -54.29 30.27 -15.79
C SER A 173 -55.07 31.07 -16.85
N ILE A 174 -54.48 31.27 -18.04
CA ILE A 174 -55.16 31.89 -19.19
C ILE A 174 -56.30 30.99 -19.68
N SER A 175 -56.08 29.68 -19.81
CA SER A 175 -57.12 28.72 -20.22
C SER A 175 -58.31 28.73 -19.25
N ASP A 176 -58.04 28.70 -17.95
CA ASP A 176 -59.07 28.72 -16.90
C ASP A 176 -59.90 30.02 -16.94
N GLU A 177 -59.25 31.16 -17.20
CA GLU A 177 -59.94 32.45 -17.33
C GLU A 177 -60.81 32.50 -18.60
N LEU A 178 -60.33 31.95 -19.72
CA LEU A 178 -61.11 31.85 -20.96
C LEU A 178 -62.35 30.94 -20.79
N ASP A 179 -62.21 29.84 -20.06
CA ASP A 179 -63.31 28.94 -19.72
C ASP A 179 -64.34 29.60 -18.79
N LYS A 180 -63.90 30.35 -17.76
CA LYS A 180 -64.78 31.15 -16.88
C LYS A 180 -65.56 32.20 -17.67
N GLN A 181 -64.92 32.85 -18.64
CA GLN A 181 -65.56 33.82 -19.52
C GLN A 181 -66.48 33.16 -20.57
N LYS A 182 -66.61 31.82 -20.58
CA LYS A 182 -67.40 31.03 -21.53
C LYS A 182 -67.06 31.31 -22.99
N ILE A 183 -65.80 31.65 -23.29
CA ILE A 183 -65.30 31.87 -24.66
C ILE A 183 -64.90 30.52 -25.27
N SER A 184 -65.73 29.50 -25.09
CA SER A 184 -65.46 28.15 -25.59
C SER A 184 -66.32 27.93 -26.82
N ASN A 185 -65.68 27.78 -27.98
CA ASN A 185 -66.31 27.49 -29.27
C ASN A 185 -66.79 26.02 -29.35
N VAL A 186 -67.52 25.55 -28.34
CA VAL A 186 -68.05 24.18 -28.29
C VAL A 186 -69.47 24.22 -28.82
N SER A 187 -69.63 23.87 -30.09
CA SER A 187 -70.93 23.58 -30.69
C SER A 187 -71.32 22.15 -30.31
N ILE A 188 -72.50 21.96 -29.70
CA ILE A 188 -73.05 20.63 -29.42
C ILE A 188 -73.37 19.97 -30.76
N ALA A 189 -72.53 19.03 -31.20
CA ALA A 189 -72.69 18.34 -32.48
C ALA A 189 -73.83 17.29 -32.46
N GLU A 190 -74.07 16.62 -31.32
CA GLU A 190 -75.10 15.57 -31.22
C GLU A 190 -75.60 15.39 -29.77
N LEU A 191 -76.91 15.18 -29.59
CA LEU A 191 -77.50 14.95 -28.27
C LEU A 191 -77.30 13.50 -27.79
N PRO A 192 -77.08 13.26 -26.49
CA PRO A 192 -76.89 11.91 -25.94
C PRO A 192 -78.11 11.01 -26.22
N THR A 193 -77.90 9.88 -26.89
CA THR A 193 -78.96 8.90 -27.18
C THR A 193 -78.83 7.67 -26.29
N VAL A 194 -79.94 7.23 -25.69
CA VAL A 194 -79.97 6.04 -24.82
C VAL A 194 -79.85 4.76 -25.67
N PRO A 195 -78.87 3.87 -25.39
CA PRO A 195 -78.68 2.65 -26.17
C PRO A 195 -79.87 1.70 -26.01
N ARG A 196 -80.52 1.34 -27.13
CA ARG A 196 -81.74 0.49 -27.17
C ARG A 196 -81.46 -1.02 -27.06
N VAL A 197 -80.21 -1.44 -26.97
CA VAL A 197 -79.82 -2.85 -26.90
C VAL A 197 -78.91 -3.11 -25.71
N PRO A 198 -79.29 -4.02 -24.78
CA PRO A 198 -78.39 -4.44 -23.72
C PRO A 198 -77.25 -5.27 -24.31
N PHE A 199 -76.00 -4.92 -23.98
CA PHE A 199 -74.83 -5.75 -24.28
C PHE A 199 -74.95 -7.07 -23.49
N LYS A 200 -75.28 -8.17 -24.19
CA LYS A 200 -75.33 -9.49 -23.58
C LYS A 200 -73.96 -10.16 -23.72
N THR A 201 -73.17 -10.14 -22.66
CA THR A 201 -71.99 -11.01 -22.53
C THR A 201 -72.46 -12.47 -22.53
N ASN A 202 -71.87 -13.31 -23.38
CA ASN A 202 -72.18 -14.74 -23.47
C ASN A 202 -71.76 -15.45 -22.18
N ARG A 203 -72.65 -15.47 -21.18
CA ARG A 203 -72.38 -16.03 -19.84
C ARG A 203 -71.83 -17.46 -19.89
N LEU A 204 -72.30 -18.25 -20.85
CA LEU A 204 -71.82 -19.63 -21.09
C LEU A 204 -70.34 -19.68 -21.48
N LEU A 205 -69.91 -18.78 -22.39
CA LEU A 205 -68.52 -18.70 -22.85
C LEU A 205 -67.59 -18.31 -21.69
N THR A 206 -68.00 -17.32 -20.89
CA THR A 206 -67.24 -16.86 -19.73
C THR A 206 -67.12 -17.95 -18.66
N ALA A 207 -68.19 -18.70 -18.41
CA ALA A 207 -68.16 -19.85 -17.50
C ALA A 207 -67.22 -20.97 -17.99
N LEU A 208 -67.26 -21.30 -19.29
CA LEU A 208 -66.38 -22.31 -19.88
C LEU A 208 -64.90 -21.90 -19.81
N MET A 209 -64.59 -20.63 -20.08
CA MET A 209 -63.23 -20.09 -19.94
C MET A 209 -62.74 -20.13 -18.49
N GLY A 210 -63.59 -19.75 -17.54
CA GLY A 210 -63.26 -19.80 -16.12
C GLY A 210 -63.00 -21.22 -15.63
N LEU A 211 -63.82 -22.19 -16.05
CA LEU A 211 -63.63 -23.60 -15.72
C LEU A 211 -62.34 -24.16 -16.35
N GLY A 212 -62.05 -23.80 -17.61
CA GLY A 212 -60.82 -24.19 -18.29
C GLY A 212 -59.57 -23.64 -17.59
N MET A 213 -59.54 -22.35 -17.27
CA MET A 213 -58.43 -21.73 -16.52
C MET A 213 -58.29 -22.31 -15.12
N GLY A 214 -59.40 -22.57 -14.43
CA GLY A 214 -59.39 -23.15 -13.09
C GLY A 214 -58.79 -24.56 -13.06
N LEU A 215 -59.12 -25.41 -14.03
CA LEU A 215 -58.52 -26.75 -14.14
C LEU A 215 -57.04 -26.69 -14.49
N LEU A 216 -56.65 -25.80 -15.40
CA LEU A 216 -55.25 -25.60 -15.77
C LEU A 216 -54.41 -25.14 -14.58
N LEU A 217 -54.88 -24.15 -13.84
CA LEU A 217 -54.20 -23.65 -12.63
C LEU A 217 -54.18 -24.70 -11.52
N GLY A 218 -55.30 -25.39 -11.28
CA GLY A 218 -55.36 -26.45 -10.27
C GLY A 218 -54.40 -27.59 -10.56
N PHE A 219 -54.33 -28.04 -11.81
CA PHE A 219 -53.38 -29.06 -12.24
C PHE A 219 -51.93 -28.56 -12.15
N GLY A 220 -51.68 -27.32 -12.61
CA GLY A 220 -50.37 -26.69 -12.49
C GLY A 220 -49.88 -26.63 -11.04
N CYS A 221 -50.73 -26.16 -10.12
CA CYS A 221 -50.43 -26.11 -8.69
C CYS A 221 -50.20 -27.48 -8.07
N ALA A 222 -50.94 -28.52 -8.47
CA ALA A 222 -50.73 -29.87 -7.97
C ALA A 222 -49.38 -30.42 -8.42
N VAL A 223 -48.99 -30.20 -9.68
CA VAL A 223 -47.69 -30.62 -10.22
C VAL A 223 -46.55 -29.86 -9.52
N THR A 224 -46.63 -28.54 -9.38
CA THR A 224 -45.60 -27.80 -8.64
C THR A 224 -45.54 -28.22 -7.17
N ALA A 225 -46.67 -28.43 -6.50
CA ALA A 225 -46.67 -28.92 -5.12
C ALA A 225 -45.98 -30.28 -4.98
N GLU A 226 -46.11 -31.17 -5.98
CA GLU A 226 -45.40 -32.46 -6.00
C GLU A 226 -43.91 -32.29 -6.29
N PHE A 227 -43.53 -31.40 -7.24
CA PHE A 227 -42.13 -31.11 -7.53
C PHE A 227 -41.35 -30.51 -6.35
N PHE A 228 -42.03 -29.74 -5.49
CA PHE A 228 -41.43 -29.14 -4.29
C PHE A 228 -41.58 -30.02 -3.03
N ARG A 229 -42.13 -31.23 -3.15
CA ARG A 229 -42.28 -32.15 -2.02
C ARG A 229 -41.00 -32.97 -1.81
N GLU A 230 -40.19 -32.60 -0.82
CA GLU A 230 -39.03 -33.38 -0.35
C GLU A 230 -39.42 -34.56 0.54
N SER A 231 -40.24 -35.50 0.06
CA SER A 231 -40.64 -36.65 0.89
C SER A 231 -40.69 -37.95 0.11
N VAL A 232 -39.70 -38.82 0.35
CA VAL A 232 -39.58 -40.13 -0.26
C VAL A 232 -40.51 -41.12 0.44
N HIS A 233 -41.55 -41.57 -0.25
CA HIS A 233 -42.59 -42.45 0.32
C HIS A 233 -42.42 -43.92 -0.07
N THR A 234 -41.55 -44.22 -1.03
CA THR A 234 -41.34 -45.59 -1.50
C THR A 234 -39.91 -46.07 -1.24
N PRO A 235 -39.72 -47.31 -0.76
CA PRO A 235 -38.39 -47.83 -0.46
C PRO A 235 -37.49 -47.84 -1.70
N ARG A 236 -38.07 -48.04 -2.88
CA ARG A 236 -37.37 -48.03 -4.18
C ARG A 236 -36.78 -46.67 -4.56
N GLU A 237 -37.45 -45.58 -4.17
CA GLU A 237 -36.99 -44.21 -4.43
C GLU A 237 -35.84 -43.84 -3.48
N LEU A 238 -35.84 -44.36 -2.24
CA LEU A 238 -34.74 -44.20 -1.29
C LEU A 238 -33.48 -44.96 -1.74
N GLU A 239 -33.63 -46.16 -2.30
CA GLU A 239 -32.52 -46.96 -2.86
C GLU A 239 -31.85 -46.25 -4.06
N LEU A 240 -32.65 -45.61 -4.92
CA LEU A 240 -32.15 -44.89 -6.10
C LEU A 240 -31.41 -43.59 -5.74
N LEU A 241 -31.87 -42.87 -4.72
CA LEU A 241 -31.24 -41.63 -4.27
C LEU A 241 -29.99 -41.86 -3.41
N THR A 242 -29.98 -42.90 -2.56
CA THR A 242 -28.90 -43.14 -1.60
C THR A 242 -27.90 -44.22 -2.05
N GLY A 243 -28.26 -45.05 -3.03
CA GLY A 243 -27.42 -46.14 -3.55
C GLY A 243 -27.25 -47.33 -2.59
N LEU A 244 -27.99 -47.35 -1.47
CA LEU A 244 -27.93 -48.38 -0.44
C LEU A 244 -29.22 -49.22 -0.44
N PRO A 245 -29.13 -50.56 -0.31
CA PRO A 245 -30.32 -51.42 -0.26
C PRO A 245 -31.11 -51.20 1.03
N VAL A 246 -32.45 -51.09 0.93
CA VAL A 246 -33.32 -50.86 2.09
C VAL A 246 -33.56 -52.19 2.82
N LEU A 247 -33.08 -52.28 4.07
CA LEU A 247 -33.07 -53.53 4.85
C LEU A 247 -34.41 -53.86 5.54
N ALA A 248 -35.22 -52.86 5.89
CA ALA A 248 -36.55 -53.05 6.48
C ALA A 248 -37.39 -51.75 6.41
N THR A 249 -38.71 -51.87 6.29
CA THR A 249 -39.67 -50.74 6.34
C THR A 249 -40.68 -50.95 7.47
N ILE A 250 -40.90 -49.95 8.32
CA ILE A 250 -41.85 -50.00 9.43
C ILE A 250 -43.06 -49.09 9.10
N PRO A 251 -44.29 -49.61 9.03
CA PRO A 251 -45.46 -48.80 8.74
C PRO A 251 -45.89 -47.97 9.96
N VAL A 252 -46.13 -46.67 9.75
CA VAL A 252 -46.69 -45.76 10.76
C VAL A 252 -48.11 -45.40 10.35
N SER A 253 -49.13 -45.86 11.10
CA SER A 253 -50.52 -45.47 10.86
C SER A 253 -50.87 -44.26 11.73
N SER A 254 -50.97 -43.07 11.14
CA SER A 254 -51.57 -41.90 11.80
C SER A 254 -53.04 -41.75 11.39
N THR A 255 -53.95 -42.19 12.26
CA THR A 255 -55.39 -41.94 12.14
C THR A 255 -55.68 -40.50 12.54
N ASN A 256 -56.20 -39.67 11.64
CA ASN A 256 -56.73 -38.35 12.00
C ASN A 256 -58.01 -38.04 11.20
N GLU A 257 -59.15 -38.11 11.87
CA GLU A 257 -60.47 -37.74 11.35
C GLU A 257 -60.64 -36.21 11.42
N ARG A 258 -60.89 -35.55 10.28
CA ARG A 258 -61.41 -34.16 10.26
C ARG A 258 -62.80 -34.11 9.65
N ARG A 259 -63.79 -33.95 10.53
CA ARG A 259 -65.14 -33.45 10.21
C ARG A 259 -65.04 -31.99 9.79
N MET A 260 -65.52 -31.68 8.59
CA MET A 260 -65.80 -30.30 8.16
C MET A 260 -67.30 -30.04 8.37
N SER A 261 -67.65 -29.14 9.29
CA SER A 261 -69.00 -28.59 9.39
C SER A 261 -69.10 -27.33 8.53
N PHE A 262 -69.84 -27.45 7.44
CA PHE A 262 -70.29 -26.32 6.63
C PHE A 262 -71.50 -25.66 7.33
N LYS A 263 -71.42 -24.37 7.65
CA LYS A 263 -72.61 -23.58 8.02
C LYS A 263 -72.69 -22.32 7.18
N SER A 264 -73.86 -22.15 6.58
CA SER A 264 -74.19 -21.17 5.56
C SER A 264 -74.93 -19.97 6.15
N ARG A 265 -74.58 -18.75 5.66
CA ARG A 265 -75.42 -17.54 5.42
C ARG A 265 -76.07 -16.81 6.63
N PRO A 266 -76.59 -15.55 6.49
CA PRO A 266 -76.58 -14.58 5.38
C PRO A 266 -76.29 -13.10 5.77
N GLN A 267 -76.33 -12.21 4.76
CA GLN A 267 -76.41 -10.73 4.81
C GLN A 267 -77.69 -10.21 5.49
N SER A 268 -77.60 -9.00 6.05
CA SER A 268 -78.70 -8.02 6.11
C SER A 268 -78.11 -6.59 6.06
N GLU A 269 -78.63 -5.80 5.12
CA GLU A 269 -78.61 -4.33 5.09
C GLU A 269 -79.26 -3.75 6.35
N ASP A 270 -78.78 -2.59 6.81
CA ASP A 270 -79.60 -1.45 7.25
C ASP A 270 -78.71 -0.21 7.53
N ASP A 271 -78.99 0.83 6.75
CA ASP A 271 -79.05 2.28 7.03
C ASP A 271 -78.04 3.05 7.94
N PHE A 272 -77.41 4.04 7.28
CA PHE A 272 -76.84 5.36 7.65
C PHE A 272 -76.94 5.88 9.11
N PRO A 273 -75.95 6.67 9.62
CA PRO A 273 -75.65 8.01 9.07
C PRO A 273 -74.17 8.48 9.08
N ILE A 274 -73.90 9.49 8.26
CA ILE A 274 -72.68 10.30 8.20
C ILE A 274 -72.63 11.21 9.44
N PRO A 275 -71.54 11.25 10.22
CA PRO A 275 -71.29 12.32 11.18
C PRO A 275 -70.53 13.47 10.52
N ASP A 276 -70.96 14.67 10.87
CA ASP A 276 -70.45 15.97 10.45
C ASP A 276 -68.96 16.17 10.75
N GLU A 277 -68.32 16.99 9.90
CA GLU A 277 -67.05 17.65 10.20
C GLU A 277 -67.23 18.51 11.47
N ASP A 278 -66.39 18.28 12.47
CA ASP A 278 -65.77 19.33 13.27
C ASP A 278 -64.68 18.69 14.16
N GLU A 279 -63.69 19.53 14.49
CA GLU A 279 -62.69 19.37 15.55
C GLU A 279 -61.32 18.76 15.14
N TYR A 280 -60.39 19.69 14.86
CA TYR A 280 -58.95 19.50 14.99
C TYR A 280 -58.62 19.26 16.46
N GLU A 281 -57.99 18.14 16.79
CA GLU A 281 -57.12 18.05 17.97
C GLU A 281 -55.78 17.43 17.55
N ASP A 282 -54.73 18.22 17.81
CA ASP A 282 -53.34 17.82 17.81
C ASP A 282 -53.13 16.76 18.91
N GLU A 283 -52.68 15.57 18.53
CA GLU A 283 -51.97 14.67 19.45
C GLU A 283 -50.67 14.22 18.80
N ASP A 284 -49.58 14.80 19.31
CA ASP A 284 -48.23 14.28 19.25
C ASP A 284 -48.21 12.85 19.79
N GLU A 285 -47.74 11.88 19.01
CA GLU A 285 -47.09 10.70 19.60
C GLU A 285 -46.01 10.12 18.68
N ASP A 286 -44.86 9.94 19.30
CA ASP A 286 -43.56 9.55 18.77
C ASP A 286 -43.54 8.10 18.26
N GLU A 287 -42.97 7.85 17.08
CA GLU A 287 -42.40 6.54 16.74
C GLU A 287 -40.98 6.66 16.16
N GLU A 288 -40.04 6.67 17.12
CA GLU A 288 -38.80 5.92 17.20
C GLU A 288 -38.20 5.31 15.89
N TYR A 289 -37.18 5.97 15.35
CA TYR A 289 -36.23 5.37 14.40
C TYR A 289 -35.09 4.68 15.17
N VAL A 290 -34.98 3.36 15.03
CA VAL A 290 -33.85 2.56 15.52
C VAL A 290 -32.62 2.81 14.64
N VAL A 291 -31.62 3.52 15.19
CA VAL A 291 -30.29 3.67 14.58
C VAL A 291 -29.29 2.79 15.32
N GLU A 292 -28.78 1.78 14.62
CA GLU A 292 -27.75 0.85 15.10
C GLU A 292 -26.38 1.54 15.08
N PHE A 293 -25.83 1.85 16.27
CA PHE A 293 -24.51 2.43 16.43
C PHE A 293 -23.41 1.35 16.43
N ILE A 294 -22.55 1.37 15.41
CA ILE A 294 -21.25 0.70 15.45
C ILE A 294 -20.27 1.57 16.24
N ASN A 295 -19.90 1.07 17.42
CA ASN A 295 -18.95 1.65 18.35
C ASN A 295 -17.50 1.49 17.84
N THR A 296 -16.75 2.58 17.69
CA THR A 296 -15.28 2.53 17.68
C THR A 296 -14.70 3.71 18.46
N ARG A 297 -14.57 3.49 19.78
CA ARG A 297 -13.34 3.74 20.58
C ARG A 297 -12.50 4.99 20.24
N ASN A 298 -12.83 6.09 20.93
CA ASN A 298 -11.98 6.82 21.89
C ASN A 298 -10.48 7.03 21.57
N GLN A 299 -10.08 8.30 21.32
CA GLN A 299 -9.07 9.04 22.12
C GLN A 299 -8.76 10.40 21.49
N ALA A 300 -9.17 11.50 22.15
CA ALA A 300 -8.53 12.81 21.98
C ALA A 300 -8.51 13.54 23.33
N VAL A 301 -7.28 13.76 23.80
CA VAL A 301 -6.91 14.37 25.08
C VAL A 301 -7.15 15.89 25.02
N TYR A 302 -7.80 16.42 26.05
CA TYR A 302 -7.90 17.84 26.36
C TYR A 302 -6.54 18.41 26.80
N SER A 303 -6.11 19.55 26.26
CA SER A 303 -5.32 20.53 27.02
C SER A 303 -5.66 21.97 26.64
N ARG A 304 -6.01 22.74 27.67
CA ARG A 304 -6.50 24.11 27.71
C ARG A 304 -5.38 25.17 27.47
N ASN A 305 -5.78 26.23 26.76
CA ASN A 305 -5.74 27.64 27.18
C ASN A 305 -4.38 28.37 27.35
N ARG A 306 -4.14 29.40 26.50
CA ARG A 306 -4.00 30.83 26.87
C ARG A 306 -3.45 31.67 25.69
N SER A 307 -4.18 32.72 25.32
CA SER A 307 -3.71 33.95 24.65
C SER A 307 -3.03 34.91 25.67
N PRO A 308 -2.49 36.11 25.33
CA PRO A 308 -2.46 36.84 24.05
C PRO A 308 -1.06 37.41 23.67
N LEU A 309 -0.92 38.06 22.50
CA LEU A 309 -0.04 39.23 22.26
C LEU A 309 -0.25 39.77 20.82
N SER A 310 -0.82 40.96 20.70
CA SER A 310 -0.50 41.99 19.70
C SER A 310 -1.13 43.32 20.14
#